data_AF-A0A7C7ATC8-F1
#
_entry.id   AF-A0A7C7ATC8-F1
#
_cell.length_a   1.000
_cell.length_b   1.000
_cell.length_c   1.000
_cell.angle_alpha   90.00
_cell.angle_beta   90.00
_cell.angle_gamma   90.00
#
_symmetry.space_group_name_H-M   'P 1'
#
loop_
_entity.id
_entity.type
_entity.pdbx_description
1 polymer ?
#
loop_
_entity_poly.entity_id
_entity_poly.type
_entity_poly.pdbx_seq_one_letter_code
_entity_poly.pdbx_strand_id
1 'polypeptide(L)'
;MNNHENDIEIIVDEDNNEVDDVSNRIYEIDVRCQEIEVMLENYDFELSEKGNELFTEEEYENLLAEYKQLKKEKRELLKTKRVKTIWDEIPLWMAVYMIAQLIFSFYFVQALLSMHLANFLTRLFSVTSGVVYDIFSFILPTLSLIASLVILLLLKNKKLKKFFFFFCFVQLAETLITVGLMLWIILK
;
A
#
# COMPACT_ATOMS: atom_id res chain seq x y z
N MET A 1 -49.16 -8.54 3.83
CA MET A 1 -48.17 -9.24 3.00
C MET A 1 -47.63 -8.20 2.03
N ASN A 2 -46.42 -7.64 2.13
CA ASN A 2 -45.20 -8.06 2.81
C ASN A 2 -44.52 -6.83 3.43
N ASN A 3 -44.19 -6.94 4.72
CA ASN A 3 -43.20 -6.07 5.35
C ASN A 3 -41.84 -6.60 4.89
N HIS A 4 -41.17 -5.87 3.99
CA HIS A 4 -39.73 -6.04 3.82
C HIS A 4 -39.06 -5.23 4.93
N GLU A 5 -38.82 -5.91 6.06
CA GLU A 5 -37.80 -5.48 7.02
C GLU A 5 -36.47 -5.40 6.27
N ASN A 6 -35.95 -4.19 6.20
CA ASN A 6 -34.59 -3.90 5.82
C ASN A 6 -33.67 -4.45 6.93
N ASP A 7 -33.26 -5.70 6.79
CA ASP A 7 -32.06 -6.21 7.46
C ASP A 7 -30.85 -5.53 6.81
N ILE A 8 -30.59 -4.31 7.25
CA ILE A 8 -29.28 -3.68 7.10
C ILE A 8 -28.38 -4.46 8.05
N GLU A 9 -27.73 -5.51 7.54
CA GLU A 9 -26.51 -6.04 8.13
C GLU A 9 -25.51 -4.89 8.20
N ILE A 10 -25.48 -4.20 9.34
CA ILE A 10 -24.41 -3.30 9.71
C ILE A 10 -23.19 -4.21 9.89
N ILE A 11 -22.40 -4.33 8.83
CA ILE A 11 -21.03 -4.78 8.91
C ILE A 11 -20.33 -3.71 9.74
N VAL A 12 -20.32 -3.90 11.06
CA VAL A 12 -19.51 -3.11 11.97
C VAL A 12 -18.07 -3.48 11.64
N ASP A 13 -17.43 -2.64 10.83
CA ASP A 13 -16.00 -2.64 10.62
C ASP A 13 -15.34 -2.45 12.00
N GLU A 14 -14.91 -3.55 12.64
CA GLU A 14 -14.17 -3.53 13.92
C GLU A 14 -12.95 -2.57 13.86
N ASP A 15 -12.40 -2.35 12.66
CA ASP A 15 -11.29 -1.42 12.40
C ASP A 15 -11.69 0.06 12.59
N ASN A 16 -12.95 0.45 12.35
CA ASN A 16 -13.39 1.84 12.55
C ASN A 16 -13.60 2.19 14.03
N ASN A 17 -14.07 1.24 14.85
CA ASN A 17 -14.32 1.49 16.27
C ASN A 17 -13.01 1.68 17.06
N GLU A 18 -11.95 0.91 16.77
CA GLU A 18 -10.63 1.15 17.38
C GLU A 18 -10.00 2.46 16.89
N VAL A 19 -10.33 2.87 15.66
CA VAL A 19 -9.84 4.14 15.12
C VAL A 19 -10.47 5.34 15.82
N ASP A 20 -11.75 5.30 16.15
CA ASP A 20 -12.38 6.38 16.90
C ASP A 20 -11.90 6.43 18.36
N ASP A 21 -11.71 5.28 19.01
CA ASP A 21 -11.26 5.18 20.41
C ASP A 21 -9.85 5.77 20.63
N VAL A 22 -8.88 5.41 19.78
CA VAL A 22 -7.51 5.94 19.92
C VAL A 22 -7.42 7.42 19.53
N SER A 23 -8.25 7.88 18.58
CA SER A 23 -8.30 9.31 18.23
C SER A 23 -8.87 10.14 19.38
N ASN A 24 -9.92 9.65 20.03
CA ASN A 24 -10.48 10.26 21.24
C ASN A 24 -9.45 10.30 22.37
N ARG A 25 -8.70 9.21 22.58
CA ARG A 25 -7.66 9.15 23.61
C ARG A 25 -6.49 10.11 23.35
N ILE A 26 -6.10 10.30 22.08
CA ILE A 26 -5.11 11.32 21.71
C ILE A 26 -5.64 12.72 21.99
N TYR A 27 -6.92 12.97 21.70
CA TYR A 27 -7.58 14.25 21.99
C TYR A 27 -7.63 14.54 23.49
N GLU A 28 -7.99 13.56 24.32
CA GLU A 28 -7.98 13.67 25.79
C GLU A 28 -6.58 14.01 26.33
N ILE A 29 -5.54 13.35 25.80
CA ILE A 29 -4.16 13.64 26.16
C ILE A 29 -3.78 15.08 25.80
N ASP A 30 -4.22 15.58 24.65
CA ASP A 30 -3.93 16.94 24.20
C ASP A 30 -4.61 18.00 25.06
N VAL A 31 -5.88 17.79 25.42
CA VAL A 31 -6.59 18.66 26.36
C VAL A 31 -5.88 18.69 27.70
N ARG A 32 -5.49 17.52 28.24
CA ARG A 32 -4.80 17.45 29.52
C ARG A 32 -3.42 18.12 29.49
N CYS A 33 -2.69 18.00 28.39
CA CYS A 33 -1.42 18.71 28.23
C CYS A 33 -1.60 20.23 28.24
N GLN A 34 -2.65 20.75 27.58
CA GLN A 34 -2.96 22.18 27.58
C GLN A 34 -3.38 22.67 28.96
N GLU A 35 -4.16 21.89 29.70
CA GLU A 35 -4.52 22.22 31.09
C GLU A 35 -3.28 22.35 31.97
N ILE A 36 -2.33 21.41 31.87
CA ILE A 36 -1.08 21.44 32.63
C ILE A 36 -0.23 22.65 32.23
N GLU A 37 -0.12 22.97 30.94
CA GLU A 37 0.60 24.16 30.47
C GLU A 37 0.02 25.44 31.06
N VAL A 38 -1.31 25.59 31.08
CA VAL A 38 -1.98 26.74 31.68
C VAL A 38 -1.76 26.79 33.19
N MET A 39 -1.77 25.65 33.88
CA MET A 39 -1.49 25.60 35.33
C MET A 39 -0.05 26.04 35.64
N LEU A 40 0.92 25.60 34.85
CA LEU A 40 2.33 25.99 35.00
C LEU A 40 2.55 27.48 34.69
N GLU A 41 1.95 27.99 33.61
CA GLU A 41 2.06 29.41 33.23
C GLU A 41 1.42 30.34 34.28
N ASN A 42 0.25 29.96 34.82
CA ASN A 42 -0.39 30.70 35.91
C ASN A 42 0.45 30.67 37.20
N TYR A 43 1.10 29.56 37.51
CA TYR A 43 2.00 29.46 38.65
C TYR A 43 3.21 30.38 38.48
N ASP A 44 3.87 30.33 37.33
CA ASP A 44 5.02 31.20 37.04
C ASP A 44 4.64 32.68 37.09
N PHE A 45 3.46 33.05 36.59
CA PHE A 45 2.94 34.42 36.65
C PHE A 45 2.67 34.87 38.09
N GLU A 46 2.00 34.05 38.91
CA GLU A 46 1.65 34.39 40.30
C GLU A 46 2.88 34.42 41.21
N LEU A 47 3.85 33.54 40.98
CA LEU A 47 5.12 33.52 41.69
C LEU A 47 5.98 34.76 41.35
N SER A 48 6.04 35.14 40.06
CA SER A 48 6.90 36.23 39.60
C SER A 48 6.31 37.64 39.79
N GLU A 49 5.01 37.83 39.57
CA GLU A 49 4.37 39.15 39.72
C GLU A 49 3.85 39.43 41.13
N LYS A 50 3.34 38.40 41.82
CA LYS A 50 2.65 38.57 43.12
C LYS A 50 3.40 37.98 44.29
N GLY A 51 4.45 37.18 44.05
CA GLY A 51 5.19 36.49 45.10
C GLY A 51 4.36 35.45 45.84
N ASN A 52 3.27 34.96 45.23
CA ASN A 52 2.40 33.95 45.82
C ASN A 52 2.78 32.57 45.29
N GLU A 53 3.15 31.66 46.19
CA GLU A 53 3.27 30.24 45.88
C GLU A 53 1.87 29.62 45.85
N LEU A 54 1.36 29.32 44.64
CA LEU A 54 0.09 28.61 44.45
C LEU A 54 0.23 27.08 44.55
N PHE A 55 1.43 26.57 44.32
CA PHE A 55 1.76 25.15 44.41
C PHE A 55 2.95 24.95 45.33
N THR A 56 3.00 23.78 45.95
CA THR A 56 4.22 23.27 46.57
C THR A 56 5.21 22.77 45.51
N GLU A 57 6.49 22.75 45.84
CA GLU A 57 7.56 22.28 44.95
C GLU A 57 7.29 20.83 44.46
N GLU A 58 6.72 19.98 45.33
CA GLU A 58 6.31 18.61 44.99
C GLU A 58 5.16 18.55 43.97
N GLU A 59 4.17 19.45 44.06
CA GLU A 59 3.06 19.52 43.11
C GLU A 59 3.54 19.96 41.73
N TYR A 60 4.44 20.94 41.68
CA TYR A 60 5.06 21.41 40.45
C TYR A 60 5.87 20.29 39.75
N GLU A 61 6.68 19.53 40.50
CA GLU A 61 7.41 18.39 39.95
C GLU A 61 6.46 17.28 39.44
N ASN A 62 5.36 17.03 40.16
CA ASN A 62 4.35 16.04 39.75
C ASN A 62 3.64 16.45 38.45
N LEU A 63 3.26 17.72 38.28
CA LEU A 63 2.68 18.23 37.04
C LEU A 63 3.63 18.10 35.84
N LEU A 64 4.92 18.39 36.05
CA LEU A 64 5.94 18.20 35.01
C LEU A 64 6.14 16.72 34.65
N ALA A 65 6.10 15.83 35.64
CA ALA A 65 6.18 14.39 35.43
C ALA A 65 4.98 13.87 34.64
N GLU A 66 3.75 14.29 35.01
CA GLU A 66 2.51 13.95 34.31
C GLU A 66 2.56 14.40 32.84
N TYR A 67 2.95 15.65 32.60
CA TYR A 67 3.09 16.21 31.25
C TYR A 67 4.08 15.42 30.39
N LYS A 68 5.24 15.05 30.96
CA LYS A 68 6.25 14.25 30.25
C LYS A 68 5.76 12.84 29.94
N GLN A 69 4.99 12.24 30.85
CA GLN A 69 4.40 10.92 30.67
C GLN A 69 3.31 10.93 29.59
N LEU A 70 2.42 11.91 29.61
CA LEU A 70 1.38 12.12 28.59
C LEU A 70 1.96 12.33 27.19
N LYS A 71 3.02 13.14 27.05
CA LYS A 71 3.74 13.28 25.77
C LYS A 71 4.35 11.96 25.27
N LYS A 72 4.79 11.10 26.18
CA LYS A 72 5.34 9.78 25.84
C LYS A 72 4.22 8.84 25.36
N GLU A 73 3.10 8.79 26.08
CA GLU A 73 1.92 7.99 25.72
C GLU A 73 1.36 8.41 24.36
N LYS A 74 1.22 9.71 24.10
CA LYS A 74 0.81 10.23 22.78
C LYS A 74 1.73 9.74 21.65
N ARG A 75 3.05 9.77 21.87
CA ARG A 75 4.03 9.28 20.88
C ARG A 75 3.93 7.78 20.65
N GLU A 76 3.61 7.00 21.67
CA GLU A 76 3.42 5.56 21.56
C GLU A 76 2.12 5.23 20.81
N LEU A 77 1.01 5.89 21.13
CA LEU A 77 -0.26 5.75 20.40
C LEU A 77 -0.14 6.10 18.92
N LEU A 78 0.59 7.17 18.59
CA LEU A 78 0.86 7.56 17.20
C LEU A 78 1.75 6.56 16.44
N LYS A 79 2.64 5.84 17.13
CA LYS A 79 3.51 4.81 16.52
C LYS A 79 2.73 3.53 16.22
N THR A 80 1.89 3.10 17.15
CA THR A 80 1.06 1.89 17.01
C THR A 80 0.05 2.05 15.88
N LYS A 81 -0.43 3.26 15.64
CA LYS A 81 -1.47 3.59 14.67
C LYS A 81 -0.96 4.25 13.39
N ARG A 82 0.27 3.93 12.94
CA ARG A 82 0.65 4.25 11.55
C ARG A 82 -0.37 3.57 10.65
N VAL A 83 -1.25 4.38 10.04
CA VAL A 83 -2.18 3.95 9.00
C VAL A 83 -1.35 3.17 8.00
N LYS A 84 -1.53 1.84 7.96
CA LYS A 84 -0.81 0.99 7.01
C LYS A 84 -1.15 1.53 5.65
N THR A 85 -0.15 2.10 4.99
CA THR A 85 -0.36 2.64 3.65
C THR A 85 -0.61 1.44 2.74
N ILE A 86 -1.28 1.61 1.60
CA ILE A 86 -1.49 0.52 0.62
C ILE A 86 -0.14 -0.17 0.28
N TRP A 87 0.96 0.59 0.34
CA TRP A 87 2.34 0.10 0.19
C TRP A 87 2.81 -0.87 1.29
N ASP A 88 2.33 -0.71 2.53
CA ASP A 88 2.65 -1.61 3.65
C ASP A 88 1.85 -2.93 3.58
N GLU A 89 0.71 -2.93 2.87
CA GLU A 89 -0.11 -4.12 2.64
C GLU A 89 0.40 -4.98 1.48
N ILE A 90 1.26 -4.45 0.59
CA ILE A 90 1.76 -5.18 -0.57
C ILE A 90 2.84 -6.17 -0.12
N PRO A 91 2.66 -7.49 -0.32
CA PRO A 91 3.69 -8.45 0.02
C PRO A 91 4.91 -8.27 -0.89
N LEU A 92 6.12 -8.45 -0.33
CA LEU A 92 7.39 -8.20 -1.03
C LEU A 92 7.48 -8.91 -2.39
N TRP A 93 6.98 -10.15 -2.50
CA TRP A 93 7.01 -10.90 -3.77
C TRP A 93 6.22 -10.20 -4.88
N MET A 94 5.12 -9.51 -4.55
CA MET A 94 4.30 -8.79 -5.53
C MET A 94 4.99 -7.51 -5.98
N ALA A 95 5.68 -6.82 -5.08
CA ALA A 95 6.51 -5.67 -5.44
C ALA A 95 7.66 -6.08 -6.37
N VAL A 96 8.37 -7.16 -6.03
CA VAL A 96 9.43 -7.74 -6.89
C VAL A 96 8.86 -8.15 -8.23
N TYR A 97 7.69 -8.80 -8.25
CA TYR A 97 7.00 -9.17 -9.48
C TYR A 97 6.68 -7.94 -10.34
N MET A 98 6.12 -6.87 -9.78
CA MET A 98 5.81 -5.66 -10.55
C MET A 98 7.04 -5.01 -11.18
N ILE A 99 8.16 -4.97 -10.44
CA ILE A 99 9.43 -4.44 -10.96
C ILE A 99 9.94 -5.31 -12.10
N ALA A 100 9.96 -6.63 -11.90
CA ALA A 100 10.36 -7.57 -12.94
C ALA A 100 9.47 -7.43 -14.18
N GLN A 101 8.15 -7.32 -13.97
CA GLN A 101 7.18 -7.17 -15.04
C GLN A 101 7.42 -5.91 -15.85
N LEU A 102 7.72 -4.79 -15.20
CA LEU A 102 8.06 -3.54 -15.87
C LEU A 102 9.33 -3.71 -16.73
N ILE A 103 10.36 -4.36 -16.22
CA ILE A 103 11.60 -4.64 -16.98
C ILE A 103 11.32 -5.56 -18.18
N PHE A 104 10.55 -6.64 -17.97
CA PHE A 104 10.23 -7.61 -19.02
C PHE A 104 9.21 -7.10 -20.04
N SER A 105 8.46 -6.05 -19.71
CA SER A 105 7.50 -5.42 -20.61
C SER A 105 8.15 -4.43 -21.58
N PHE A 106 9.42 -4.03 -21.36
CA PHE A 106 10.16 -3.26 -22.34
C PHE A 106 10.26 -4.04 -23.66
N TYR A 107 9.75 -3.44 -24.74
CA TYR A 107 9.74 -4.02 -26.08
C TYR A 107 11.06 -4.71 -26.47
N PHE A 108 12.19 -4.05 -26.25
CA PHE A 108 13.50 -4.58 -26.62
C PHE A 108 13.88 -5.84 -25.83
N VAL A 109 13.61 -5.84 -24.52
CA VAL A 109 13.87 -7.00 -23.65
C VAL A 109 12.95 -8.14 -24.03
N GLN A 110 11.67 -7.85 -24.21
CA GLN A 110 10.65 -8.83 -24.59
C GLN A 110 10.95 -9.45 -25.95
N ALA A 111 11.31 -8.64 -26.95
CA ALA A 111 11.67 -9.11 -28.29
C ALA A 111 12.93 -9.98 -28.29
N LEU A 112 13.98 -9.58 -27.57
CA LEU A 112 15.20 -10.38 -27.45
C LEU A 112 14.96 -11.72 -26.77
N LEU A 113 14.20 -11.74 -25.67
CA LEU A 113 13.83 -12.96 -24.97
C LEU A 113 12.96 -13.86 -25.85
N SER A 114 11.97 -13.29 -26.54
CA SER A 114 11.14 -14.00 -27.51
C SER A 114 11.95 -14.63 -28.62
N MET A 115 12.90 -13.90 -29.22
CA MET A 115 13.77 -14.44 -30.28
C MET A 115 14.68 -15.56 -29.75
N HIS A 116 15.23 -15.42 -28.55
CA HIS A 116 16.04 -16.47 -27.91
C HIS A 116 15.20 -17.72 -27.63
N LEU A 117 13.99 -17.54 -27.08
CA LEU A 117 13.08 -18.64 -26.80
C LEU A 117 12.64 -19.33 -28.10
N ALA A 118 12.32 -18.55 -29.14
CA ALA A 118 11.95 -19.07 -30.44
C ALA A 118 13.09 -19.88 -31.06
N ASN A 119 14.32 -19.37 -31.03
CA ASN A 119 15.51 -20.09 -31.49
C ASN A 119 15.76 -21.38 -30.69
N PHE A 120 15.55 -21.35 -29.38
CA PHE A 120 15.68 -22.53 -28.53
C PHE A 120 14.64 -23.58 -28.90
N LEU A 121 13.37 -23.19 -29.05
CA LEU A 121 12.26 -24.09 -29.40
C LEU A 121 12.40 -24.63 -30.83
N THR A 122 12.77 -23.82 -31.82
CA THR A 122 12.99 -24.32 -33.20
C THR A 122 14.12 -25.33 -33.26
N ARG A 123 15.20 -25.14 -32.49
CA ARG A 123 16.28 -26.13 -32.35
C ARG A 123 15.79 -27.39 -31.64
N LEU A 124 15.04 -27.25 -30.55
CA LEU A 124 14.54 -28.39 -29.77
C LEU A 124 13.61 -29.28 -30.60
N PHE A 125 12.72 -28.68 -31.39
CA PHE A 125 11.77 -29.39 -32.25
C PHE A 125 12.30 -29.66 -33.66
N SER A 126 13.53 -29.26 -33.98
CA SER A 126 14.15 -29.40 -35.31
C SER A 126 13.29 -28.83 -36.44
N VAL A 127 12.62 -27.70 -36.20
CA VAL A 127 11.73 -27.03 -37.17
C VAL A 127 12.45 -25.85 -37.83
N THR A 128 12.42 -25.80 -39.16
CA THR A 128 13.05 -24.73 -39.97
C THR A 128 12.05 -23.79 -40.63
N SER A 129 10.76 -23.94 -40.33
CA SER A 129 9.70 -23.08 -40.88
C SER A 129 9.69 -21.70 -40.21
N GLY A 130 9.77 -20.64 -41.03
CA GLY A 130 9.66 -19.25 -40.56
C GLY A 130 8.34 -18.98 -39.85
N VAL A 131 7.23 -19.56 -40.32
CA VAL A 131 5.91 -19.41 -39.68
C VAL A 131 5.91 -19.97 -38.25
N VAL A 132 6.61 -21.09 -38.01
CA VAL A 132 6.69 -21.68 -36.68
C VAL A 132 7.59 -20.84 -35.75
N TYR A 133 8.65 -20.25 -36.30
CA TYR A 133 9.49 -19.29 -35.57
C TYR A 133 8.69 -18.06 -35.11
N ASP A 134 7.83 -17.52 -35.99
CA ASP A 134 6.96 -16.40 -35.66
C ASP A 134 5.96 -16.77 -34.55
N ILE A 135 5.33 -17.95 -34.66
CA ILE A 135 4.42 -18.46 -33.61
C ILE A 135 5.15 -18.57 -32.26
N PHE A 136 6.37 -19.12 -32.24
CA PHE A 136 7.15 -19.26 -31.01
C PHE A 136 7.56 -17.92 -30.41
N SER A 137 7.77 -16.90 -31.24
CA SER A 137 8.10 -15.55 -30.78
C SER A 137 6.96 -14.90 -29.98
N PHE A 138 5.71 -15.29 -30.22
CA PHE A 138 4.54 -14.80 -29.48
C PHE A 138 4.23 -15.56 -28.17
N ILE A 139 4.87 -16.71 -27.92
CA ILE A 139 4.62 -17.53 -26.72
C ILE A 139 4.97 -16.79 -25.42
N LEU A 140 6.11 -16.11 -25.39
CA LEU A 140 6.57 -15.43 -24.17
C LEU A 140 5.69 -14.23 -23.77
N PRO A 141 5.31 -13.32 -24.69
CA PRO A 141 4.30 -12.28 -24.44
C PRO A 141 2.97 -12.82 -23.90
N THR A 142 2.47 -13.90 -24.49
CA THR A 142 1.18 -14.49 -24.12
C THR A 142 1.24 -15.18 -22.76
N LEU A 143 2.31 -15.93 -22.46
CA LEU A 143 2.53 -16.53 -21.15
C LEU A 143 2.63 -15.47 -20.04
N SER A 144 3.29 -14.34 -20.30
CA SER A 144 3.40 -13.25 -19.33
C SER A 144 2.03 -12.66 -18.97
N LEU A 145 1.15 -12.46 -19.95
CA LEU A 145 -0.23 -12.02 -19.70
C LEU A 145 -1.03 -13.06 -18.91
N ILE A 146 -0.94 -14.33 -19.28
CA ILE A 146 -1.63 -15.42 -18.57
C ILE A 146 -1.18 -15.48 -17.11
N ALA A 147 0.14 -15.41 -16.85
CA ALA A 147 0.68 -15.42 -15.49
C ALA A 147 0.12 -14.26 -14.65
N SER A 148 0.04 -13.07 -15.24
CA SER A 148 -0.52 -11.87 -14.59
C SER A 148 -2.01 -12.07 -14.26
N LEU A 149 -2.77 -12.64 -15.19
CA LEU A 149 -4.20 -12.91 -15.01
C LEU A 149 -4.44 -13.95 -13.91
N VAL A 150 -3.61 -15.00 -13.86
CA VAL A 150 -3.66 -16.02 -12.79
C VAL A 150 -3.37 -15.39 -11.42
N ILE A 151 -2.36 -14.52 -11.33
CA ILE A 151 -2.05 -13.80 -10.08
C ILE A 151 -3.21 -12.90 -9.65
N LEU A 152 -3.83 -12.17 -10.59
CA LEU A 152 -5.01 -11.34 -10.32
C LEU A 152 -6.19 -12.17 -9.78
N LEU A 153 -6.39 -13.40 -10.26
CA LEU A 153 -7.45 -14.28 -9.80
C LEU A 153 -7.16 -14.87 -8.41
N LEU A 154 -5.89 -15.17 -8.11
CA LEU A 154 -5.45 -15.68 -6.80
C LEU A 154 -5.51 -14.62 -5.68
N LEU A 155 -5.51 -13.33 -6.04
CA LEU A 155 -5.59 -12.22 -5.09
C LEU A 155 -6.96 -12.14 -4.40
N LYS A 156 -6.98 -12.48 -3.10
CA LYS A 156 -8.18 -12.40 -2.25
C LYS A 156 -8.51 -10.99 -1.75
N ASN A 157 -7.50 -10.15 -1.49
CA ASN A 157 -7.71 -8.79 -0.97
C ASN A 157 -8.22 -7.85 -2.08
N LYS A 158 -9.42 -7.27 -1.88
CA LYS A 158 -10.08 -6.36 -2.85
C LYS A 158 -9.26 -5.10 -3.16
N LYS A 159 -8.56 -4.51 -2.18
CA LYS A 159 -7.72 -3.31 -2.38
C LYS A 159 -6.52 -3.63 -3.28
N LEU A 160 -5.76 -4.69 -2.92
CA LEU A 160 -4.62 -5.16 -3.71
C LEU A 160 -5.04 -5.61 -5.11
N LYS A 161 -6.20 -6.26 -5.26
CA LYS A 161 -6.72 -6.69 -6.56
C LYS A 161 -7.01 -5.51 -7.50
N LYS A 162 -7.60 -4.42 -6.99
CA LYS A 162 -7.83 -3.19 -7.79
C LYS A 162 -6.51 -2.56 -8.25
N PHE A 163 -5.53 -2.48 -7.36
CA PHE A 163 -4.21 -1.97 -7.68
C PHE A 163 -3.51 -2.84 -8.74
N PHE A 164 -3.48 -4.16 -8.52
CA PHE A 164 -2.88 -5.10 -9.46
C PHE A 164 -3.61 -5.13 -10.82
N PHE A 165 -4.93 -4.91 -10.84
CA PHE A 165 -5.70 -4.79 -12.08
C PHE A 165 -5.20 -3.64 -12.96
N PHE A 166 -4.88 -2.49 -12.35
CA PHE A 166 -4.30 -1.36 -13.08
C PHE A 166 -2.96 -1.73 -13.72
N PHE A 167 -2.06 -2.40 -12.99
CA PHE A 167 -0.80 -2.91 -13.55
C PHE A 167 -1.01 -3.92 -14.67
N CYS A 168 -1.95 -4.84 -14.49
CA CYS A 168 -2.29 -5.82 -15.51
C CYS A 168 -2.84 -5.14 -16.79
N PHE A 169 -3.57 -4.03 -16.65
CA PHE A 169 -4.06 -3.24 -17.78
C PHE A 169 -2.93 -2.52 -18.53
N VAL A 170 -2.00 -1.90 -17.80
CA VAL A 170 -0.81 -1.28 -18.41
C VAL A 170 -0.01 -2.33 -19.19
N GLN A 171 0.22 -3.49 -18.58
CA GLN A 171 0.93 -4.60 -19.22
C GLN A 171 0.18 -5.12 -20.46
N LEU A 172 -1.15 -5.22 -20.42
CA LEU A 172 -1.96 -5.60 -21.58
C LEU A 172 -1.73 -4.62 -22.73
N ALA A 173 -1.77 -3.32 -22.46
CA ALA A 173 -1.53 -2.28 -23.46
C ALA A 173 -0.11 -2.37 -24.05
N GLU A 174 0.92 -2.52 -23.22
CA GLU A 174 2.30 -2.69 -23.69
C GLU A 174 2.48 -3.97 -24.51
N THR A 175 1.89 -5.08 -24.07
CA THR A 175 1.96 -6.34 -24.81
C THR A 175 1.29 -6.22 -26.18
N LEU A 176 0.15 -5.53 -26.27
CA LEU A 176 -0.51 -5.27 -27.56
C LEU A 176 0.36 -4.41 -28.48
N ILE A 177 1.04 -3.38 -27.95
CA ILE A 177 1.98 -2.55 -28.73
C ILE A 177 3.14 -3.42 -29.23
N THR A 178 3.74 -4.24 -28.37
CA THR A 178 4.85 -5.13 -28.73
C THR A 178 4.45 -6.13 -29.82
N VAL A 179 3.31 -6.80 -29.66
CA VAL A 179 2.77 -7.74 -30.65
C VAL A 179 2.46 -7.03 -31.96
N GLY A 180 1.84 -5.84 -31.90
CA GLY A 180 1.55 -5.03 -33.09
C GLY A 180 2.80 -4.61 -33.85
N LEU A 181 3.85 -4.19 -33.15
CA LEU A 181 5.14 -3.85 -33.76
C LEU A 181 5.83 -5.08 -34.37
N MET A 182 5.81 -6.22 -33.69
CA MET A 182 6.36 -7.47 -34.24
C MET A 182 5.62 -7.88 -35.52
N LEU A 183 4.29 -7.86 -35.53
CA LEU A 183 3.50 -8.16 -36.72
C LEU A 183 3.79 -7.19 -37.87
N TRP A 184 3.93 -5.89 -37.58
CA TRP A 184 4.27 -4.89 -38.58
C TRP A 184 5.65 -5.14 -39.21
N ILE A 185 6.64 -5.57 -38.42
CA ILE A 185 7.98 -5.93 -38.91
C ILE A 185 7.93 -7.20 -39.77
N ILE A 186 7.17 -8.22 -39.37
CA ILE A 186 7.07 -9.49 -40.10
C ILE A 186 6.33 -9.32 -41.44
N LEU A 187 5.32 -8.45 -41.50
CA LEU A 187 4.53 -8.20 -42.70
C LEU A 187 5.21 -7.30 -43.75
N LYS A 188 6.33 -6.66 -43.40
CA LYS A 188 7.07 -5.74 -44.26
C LYS A 188 8.25 -6.44 -44.92
#